data_AF-A0A533WAT6-F1
#
_entry.id   AF-A0A533WAT6-F1
#
_cell.length_a   1.000
_cell.length_b   1.000
_cell.length_c   1.000
_cell.angle_alpha   90.00
_cell.angle_beta   90.00
_cell.angle_gamma   90.00
#
_symmetry.space_group_name_H-M   'P 1'
#
loop_
_entity.id
_entity.type
_entity.pdbx_description
1 polymer ?
#
loop_
_entity_poly.entity_id
_entity_poly.type
_entity_poly.pdbx_seq_one_letter_code
_entity_poly.pdbx_strand_id
1 'polypeptide(L)'
;MGRRFAPISDRMKVYELVRKLVDAKGFLGVADLKKELATTGSTLPSKQTIRRWALAKTSPFSGKRIFNAQPSEELSFFLGAWIGDGWSDENDGGKRMLLKVRSYDFAKEFATSAAKILHKTDSYWVRRIVDETGMWYLVKVTSFMLYDFVNRPLDALRAYIERYPKGFLRGFFTAEGNPSVSVERTNGPYLHLGLVVSNSDYEILMFTRKLLSIFGFHPGRIRLNMPEGKKTNLAVARSSGWLLSLSRFGDARGFSNTIGFADGDKQRKLMEAISYIEKCGAKRAATEWTKYYQKQGKKWVKKRKTPISS
;
A
#
# COMPACT_ATOMS: atom_id res chain seq x y z
N MET A 1 -18.43 -17.69 -31.32
CA MET A 1 -17.22 -18.02 -30.54
C MET A 1 -16.40 -16.75 -30.33
N GLY A 2 -16.33 -16.24 -29.09
CA GLY A 2 -15.57 -15.03 -28.79
C GLY A 2 -14.08 -15.24 -29.07
N ARG A 3 -13.46 -14.34 -29.86
CA ARG A 3 -12.00 -14.37 -30.09
C ARG A 3 -11.30 -14.25 -28.74
N ARG A 4 -10.70 -15.34 -28.24
CA ARG A 4 -9.76 -15.30 -27.12
C ARG A 4 -8.61 -14.36 -27.52
N PHE A 5 -8.53 -13.20 -26.87
CA PHE A 5 -7.37 -12.34 -27.01
C PHE A 5 -6.14 -13.08 -26.47
N ALA A 6 -5.03 -13.04 -27.22
CA ALA A 6 -3.77 -13.61 -26.76
C ALA A 6 -3.36 -13.01 -25.40
N PRO A 7 -2.70 -13.80 -24.51
CA PRO A 7 -2.13 -13.31 -23.26
C PRO A 7 -1.35 -12.01 -23.48
N ILE A 8 -1.43 -11.09 -22.52
CA ILE A 8 -0.79 -9.77 -22.68
C ILE A 8 0.74 -9.87 -22.73
N SER A 9 1.34 -10.87 -22.09
CA SER A 9 2.75 -11.22 -22.23
C SER A 9 3.13 -11.49 -23.68
N ASP A 10 2.30 -12.25 -24.40
CA ASP A 10 2.53 -12.60 -25.80
C ASP A 10 2.30 -11.39 -26.70
N ARG A 11 1.28 -10.57 -26.40
CA ARG A 11 1.05 -9.30 -27.09
C ARG A 11 2.19 -8.31 -26.89
N MET A 12 2.82 -8.28 -25.71
CA MET A 12 3.99 -7.45 -25.43
C MET A 12 5.21 -7.90 -26.23
N LYS A 13 5.53 -9.20 -26.23
CA LYS A 13 6.61 -9.77 -27.04
C LYS A 13 6.45 -9.42 -28.52
N VAL A 14 5.24 -9.62 -29.06
CA VAL A 14 4.94 -9.31 -30.46
C VAL A 14 5.03 -7.80 -30.72
N TYR A 15 4.57 -6.95 -29.79
CA TYR A 15 4.67 -5.50 -29.93
C TYR A 15 6.12 -5.00 -29.94
N GLU A 16 6.96 -5.46 -29.01
CA GLU A 16 8.37 -5.09 -28.94
C GLU A 16 9.10 -5.48 -30.23
N LEU A 17 8.80 -6.66 -30.78
CA LEU A 17 9.37 -7.10 -32.04
C LEU A 17 8.87 -6.26 -33.23
N VAL A 18 7.59 -5.92 -33.27
CA VAL A 18 7.04 -4.97 -34.28
C VAL A 18 7.78 -3.64 -34.21
N ARG A 19 8.01 -3.09 -33.01
CA ARG A 19 8.76 -1.83 -32.83
C ARG A 19 10.20 -1.97 -33.33
N LYS A 20 10.93 -3.00 -32.88
CA LYS A 20 12.31 -3.27 -33.33
C LYS A 20 12.43 -3.41 -34.85
N LEU A 21 11.50 -4.13 -35.49
CA LEU A 21 11.51 -4.30 -36.95
C LEU A 21 11.25 -2.98 -37.69
N VAL A 22 10.29 -2.18 -37.22
CA VAL A 22 10.00 -0.86 -37.81
C VAL A 22 11.16 0.11 -37.60
N ASP A 23 11.78 0.10 -36.42
CA ASP A 23 12.92 0.98 -36.12
C ASP A 23 14.17 0.59 -36.95
N ALA A 24 14.34 -0.71 -37.26
CA ALA A 24 15.48 -1.20 -38.03
C ALA A 24 15.31 -1.11 -39.56
N LYS A 25 14.10 -1.39 -40.09
CA LYS A 25 13.85 -1.52 -41.54
C LYS A 25 12.84 -0.51 -42.10
N GLY A 26 12.27 0.34 -41.24
CA GLY A 26 11.10 1.14 -41.58
C GLY A 26 9.81 0.31 -41.66
N PHE A 27 8.67 0.97 -41.86
CA PHE A 27 7.38 0.29 -42.01
C PHE A 27 7.12 -0.09 -43.47
N LEU A 28 7.51 -1.32 -43.86
CA LEU A 28 7.36 -1.85 -45.23
C LEU A 28 5.94 -2.38 -45.52
N GLY A 29 5.21 -2.78 -44.48
CA GLY A 29 3.84 -3.29 -44.64
C GLY A 29 3.47 -4.33 -43.59
N VAL A 30 2.16 -4.57 -43.44
CA VAL A 30 1.66 -5.56 -42.46
C VAL A 30 2.00 -6.99 -42.89
N ALA A 31 2.07 -7.27 -44.20
CA ALA A 31 2.38 -8.60 -44.72
C ALA A 31 3.81 -9.00 -44.34
N ASP A 32 4.78 -8.11 -44.52
CA ASP A 32 6.19 -8.34 -44.20
C ASP A 32 6.39 -8.52 -42.70
N LEU A 33 5.79 -7.65 -41.88
CA LEU A 33 5.79 -7.82 -40.44
C LEU A 33 5.21 -9.18 -40.03
N LYS A 34 4.11 -9.64 -40.63
CA LYS A 34 3.54 -10.95 -40.28
C LYS A 34 4.44 -12.11 -40.68
N LYS A 35 5.19 -12.01 -41.79
CA LYS A 35 6.15 -13.03 -42.20
C LYS A 35 7.29 -13.15 -41.18
N GLU A 36 7.84 -12.01 -40.76
CA GLU A 36 8.89 -11.93 -39.75
C GLU A 36 8.39 -12.44 -38.39
N LEU A 37 7.19 -12.00 -37.97
CA LEU A 37 6.58 -12.40 -36.70
C LEU A 37 6.15 -13.88 -36.69
N ALA A 38 5.85 -14.50 -37.82
CA ALA A 38 5.47 -15.92 -37.89
C ALA A 38 6.60 -16.85 -37.44
N THR A 39 7.87 -16.41 -37.55
CA THR A 39 9.04 -17.18 -37.10
C THR A 39 9.12 -17.31 -35.58
N THR A 40 8.37 -16.49 -34.83
CA THR A 40 8.44 -16.44 -33.36
C THR A 40 7.55 -17.45 -32.62
N GLY A 41 6.71 -18.20 -33.33
CA GLY A 41 5.75 -19.13 -32.73
C GLY A 41 4.65 -18.48 -31.87
N SER A 42 4.57 -17.15 -31.82
CA SER A 42 3.60 -16.41 -31.00
C SER A 42 2.24 -16.27 -31.68
N THR A 43 1.15 -16.30 -30.90
CA THR A 43 -0.19 -16.03 -31.45
C THR A 43 -0.31 -14.57 -31.91
N LEU A 44 -0.50 -14.36 -33.21
CA LEU A 44 -0.45 -13.02 -33.78
C LEU A 44 -1.77 -12.24 -33.59
N PRO A 45 -1.71 -10.93 -33.27
CA PRO A 45 -2.86 -10.04 -33.29
C PRO A 45 -3.46 -9.86 -34.69
N SER A 46 -4.62 -9.18 -34.76
CA SER A 46 -5.23 -8.83 -36.05
C SER A 46 -4.30 -7.98 -36.92
N LYS A 47 -4.47 -8.06 -38.26
CA LYS A 47 -3.72 -7.23 -39.22
C LYS A 47 -3.83 -5.73 -38.87
N GLN A 48 -5.01 -5.28 -38.44
CA GLN A 48 -5.25 -3.89 -38.07
C GLN A 48 -4.52 -3.50 -36.77
N THR A 49 -4.45 -4.40 -35.79
CA THR A 49 -3.70 -4.19 -34.55
C THR A 49 -2.19 -4.05 -34.83
N ILE A 50 -1.62 -4.96 -35.62
CA ILE A 50 -0.20 -4.91 -36.02
C ILE A 50 0.10 -3.60 -36.77
N ARG A 51 -0.76 -3.20 -37.71
CA ARG A 51 -0.63 -1.91 -38.42
C ARG A 51 -0.61 -0.72 -37.46
N ARG A 52 -1.55 -0.68 -36.51
CA ARG A 52 -1.64 0.42 -35.54
C ARG A 52 -0.42 0.45 -34.59
N TRP A 53 0.12 -0.70 -34.22
CA TRP A 53 1.35 -0.80 -33.43
C TRP A 53 2.59 -0.32 -34.20
N ALA A 54 2.73 -0.74 -35.46
CA ALA A 54 3.81 -0.32 -36.34
C ALA A 54 3.83 1.21 -36.54
N LEU A 55 2.65 1.80 -36.76
CA LEU A 55 2.45 3.24 -36.90
C LEU A 55 2.46 4.00 -35.56
N ALA A 56 2.79 3.35 -34.44
CA ALA A 56 2.75 3.92 -33.09
C ALA A 56 1.39 4.53 -32.67
N LYS A 57 0.30 4.19 -33.37
CA LYS A 57 -1.06 4.72 -33.12
C LYS A 57 -1.73 4.08 -31.91
N THR A 58 -1.34 2.86 -31.56
CA THR A 58 -1.82 2.15 -30.36
C THR A 58 -0.71 1.27 -29.82
N SER A 59 -0.79 0.88 -28.55
CA SER A 59 0.06 -0.14 -27.94
C SER A 59 -0.73 -1.44 -27.71
N PRO A 60 -0.10 -2.57 -27.33
CA PRO A 60 -0.78 -3.79 -26.88
C PRO A 60 -1.70 -3.56 -25.68
N PHE A 61 -1.59 -2.39 -25.07
CA PHE A 61 -2.43 -1.94 -23.98
C PHE A 61 -3.70 -1.24 -24.44
N SER A 62 -3.89 -0.94 -25.74
CA SER A 62 -5.04 -0.22 -26.36
C SER A 62 -6.12 0.24 -25.37
N GLY A 63 -5.93 1.44 -24.79
CA GLY A 63 -6.82 2.06 -23.79
C GLY A 63 -6.37 1.92 -22.32
N LYS A 64 -5.42 1.04 -22.01
CA LYS A 64 -4.83 0.84 -20.68
C LYS A 64 -3.49 1.58 -20.61
N ARG A 65 -3.32 2.43 -19.59
CA ARG A 65 -2.12 3.27 -19.42
C ARG A 65 -0.90 2.39 -19.14
N ILE A 66 0.23 2.74 -19.74
CA ILE A 66 1.50 2.02 -19.56
C ILE A 66 2.01 2.35 -18.15
N PHE A 67 2.20 1.31 -17.34
CA PHE A 67 2.96 1.45 -16.10
C PHE A 67 4.44 1.32 -16.44
N ASN A 68 5.23 2.32 -16.08
CA ASN A 68 6.67 2.23 -16.06
C ASN A 68 7.10 2.11 -14.60
N ALA A 69 7.84 1.05 -14.26
CA ALA A 69 8.38 0.85 -12.93
C ALA A 69 9.55 1.81 -12.69
N GLN A 70 9.27 3.12 -12.62
CA GLN A 70 10.24 4.09 -12.13
C GLN A 70 10.10 4.18 -10.61
N PRO A 71 11.20 4.00 -9.85
CA PRO A 71 11.19 4.26 -8.42
C PRO A 71 10.67 5.68 -8.15
N SER A 72 9.71 5.82 -7.24
CA SER A 72 9.18 7.09 -6.75
C SER A 72 8.61 6.94 -5.34
N GLU A 73 8.41 8.05 -4.63
CA GLU A 73 7.72 8.07 -3.34
C GLU A 73 6.30 7.49 -3.47
N GLU A 74 5.57 7.83 -4.54
CA GLU A 74 4.23 7.30 -4.79
C GLU A 74 4.25 5.78 -4.99
N LEU A 75 5.19 5.25 -5.78
CA LEU A 75 5.30 3.81 -6.01
C LEU A 75 5.62 3.10 -4.70
N SER A 76 6.57 3.64 -3.94
CA SER A 76 6.97 3.07 -2.66
C SER A 76 5.83 3.08 -1.63
N PHE A 77 5.10 4.19 -1.52
CA PHE A 77 3.88 4.27 -0.71
C PHE A 77 2.82 3.27 -1.15
N PHE A 78 2.55 3.19 -2.46
CA PHE A 78 1.57 2.26 -3.02
C PHE A 78 1.95 0.81 -2.70
N LEU A 79 3.23 0.44 -2.82
CA LEU A 79 3.73 -0.89 -2.45
C LEU A 79 3.53 -1.18 -0.95
N GLY A 80 3.89 -0.25 -0.07
CA GLY A 80 3.69 -0.42 1.38
C GLY A 80 2.22 -0.61 1.75
N ALA A 81 1.33 0.19 1.16
CA ALA A 81 -0.11 0.07 1.37
C ALA A 81 -0.68 -1.23 0.77
N TRP A 82 -0.23 -1.62 -0.42
CA TRP A 82 -0.66 -2.84 -1.11
C TRP A 82 -0.25 -4.11 -0.37
N ILE A 83 0.98 -4.18 0.13
CA ILE A 83 1.49 -5.32 0.88
C ILE A 83 0.75 -5.51 2.22
N GLY A 84 0.29 -4.42 2.84
CA GLY A 84 -0.47 -4.49 4.10
C GLY A 84 -1.95 -4.82 3.89
N ASP A 85 -2.69 -3.91 3.25
CA ASP A 85 -4.17 -3.98 3.18
C ASP A 85 -4.71 -4.23 1.76
N GLY A 86 -3.82 -4.39 0.78
CA GLY A 86 -4.19 -4.60 -0.62
C GLY A 86 -4.73 -6.00 -0.87
N TRP A 87 -5.73 -6.11 -1.74
CA TRP A 87 -6.13 -7.40 -2.29
C TRP A 87 -6.55 -7.26 -3.74
N SER A 88 -6.60 -8.38 -4.44
CA SER A 88 -7.07 -8.42 -5.82
C SER A 88 -8.31 -9.27 -5.99
N ASP A 89 -9.08 -8.92 -7.01
CA ASP A 89 -10.09 -9.81 -7.57
C ASP A 89 -9.94 -9.92 -9.09
N GLU A 90 -10.50 -10.99 -9.63
CA GLU A 90 -10.60 -11.22 -11.07
C GLU A 90 -12.07 -11.04 -11.48
N ASN A 91 -12.32 -10.14 -12.42
CA ASN A 91 -13.61 -10.01 -13.10
C ASN A 91 -13.37 -10.06 -14.62
N ASP A 92 -14.46 -10.25 -15.39
CA ASP A 92 -14.46 -10.32 -16.86
C ASP A 92 -13.78 -9.13 -17.58
N GLY A 93 -13.55 -7.99 -16.90
CA GLY A 93 -12.85 -6.81 -17.42
C GLY A 93 -11.34 -6.74 -17.17
N GLY A 94 -10.77 -7.68 -16.40
CA GLY A 94 -9.34 -7.77 -16.05
C GLY A 94 -9.05 -7.80 -14.55
N LYS A 95 -7.76 -7.90 -14.21
CA LYS A 95 -7.26 -7.92 -12.83
C LYS A 95 -7.38 -6.54 -12.17
N ARG A 96 -8.00 -6.48 -10.99
CA ARG A 96 -8.20 -5.23 -10.22
C ARG A 96 -7.43 -5.31 -8.91
N MET A 97 -6.79 -4.20 -8.57
CA MET A 97 -6.18 -3.97 -7.26
C MET A 97 -7.16 -3.15 -6.44
N LEU A 98 -7.51 -3.64 -5.26
CA LEU A 98 -8.49 -3.06 -4.37
C LEU A 98 -7.84 -2.71 -3.04
N LEU A 99 -8.29 -1.59 -2.46
CA LEU A 99 -8.03 -1.21 -1.08
C LEU A 99 -9.37 -0.83 -0.44
N LYS A 100 -9.76 -1.55 0.62
CA LYS A 100 -10.98 -1.25 1.40
C LYS A 100 -10.57 -0.93 2.83
N VAL A 101 -10.71 0.33 3.22
CA VAL A 101 -10.23 0.85 4.50
C VAL A 101 -11.25 1.78 5.13
N ARG A 102 -11.15 1.99 6.45
CA ARG A 102 -12.07 2.91 7.16
C ARG A 102 -11.67 4.39 7.04
N SER A 103 -10.41 4.66 6.74
CA SER A 103 -9.87 6.02 6.63
C SER A 103 -9.98 6.54 5.21
N TYR A 104 -10.70 7.67 5.04
CA TYR A 104 -10.79 8.35 3.75
C TYR A 104 -9.43 8.89 3.30
N ASP A 105 -8.65 9.46 4.22
CA ASP A 105 -7.34 10.06 3.92
C ASP A 105 -6.38 9.00 3.37
N PHE A 106 -6.38 7.81 3.98
CA PHE A 106 -5.57 6.69 3.50
C PHE A 106 -6.03 6.21 2.11
N ALA A 107 -7.34 6.03 1.92
CA ALA A 107 -7.89 5.64 0.62
C ALA A 107 -7.56 6.67 -0.47
N LYS A 108 -7.64 7.97 -0.15
CA LYS A 108 -7.33 9.05 -1.08
C LYS A 108 -5.85 9.10 -1.45
N GLU A 109 -4.95 8.91 -0.49
CA GLU A 109 -3.51 8.88 -0.76
C GLU A 109 -3.14 7.67 -1.63
N PHE A 110 -3.76 6.50 -1.39
CA PHE A 110 -3.61 5.32 -2.24
C PHE A 110 -4.11 5.56 -3.67
N ALA A 111 -5.31 6.13 -3.81
CA ALA A 111 -5.91 6.46 -5.10
C ALA A 111 -5.08 7.49 -5.89
N THR A 112 -4.52 8.49 -5.20
CA THR A 112 -3.68 9.53 -5.79
C THR A 112 -2.33 8.96 -6.22
N SER A 113 -1.71 8.13 -5.38
CA SER A 113 -0.43 7.48 -5.69
C SER A 113 -0.58 6.57 -6.92
N ALA A 114 -1.63 5.75 -6.96
CA ALA A 114 -1.96 4.92 -8.12
C ALA A 114 -2.14 5.74 -9.41
N ALA A 115 -2.81 6.90 -9.31
CA ALA A 115 -3.02 7.78 -10.44
C ALA A 115 -1.69 8.34 -10.97
N LYS A 116 -0.82 8.83 -10.09
CA LYS A 116 0.49 9.37 -10.47
C LYS A 116 1.41 8.31 -11.10
N ILE A 117 1.48 7.12 -10.51
CA ILE A 117 2.25 5.97 -11.03
C ILE A 117 1.79 5.56 -12.43
N LEU A 118 0.49 5.70 -12.70
CA LEU A 118 -0.11 5.37 -14.00
C LEU A 118 -0.28 6.61 -14.91
N HIS A 119 0.36 7.72 -14.55
CA HIS A 119 0.34 8.98 -15.28
C HIS A 119 -1.07 9.45 -15.63
N LYS A 120 -1.98 9.39 -14.65
CA LYS A 120 -3.34 9.96 -14.72
C LYS A 120 -3.33 11.40 -14.24
N THR A 121 -4.09 12.23 -14.94
CA THR A 121 -4.40 13.61 -14.55
C THR A 121 -5.21 13.64 -13.26
N ASP A 122 -6.19 12.74 -13.17
CA ASP A 122 -7.11 12.67 -12.03
C ASP A 122 -6.86 11.45 -11.16
N SER A 123 -7.06 11.63 -9.85
CA SER A 123 -7.06 10.56 -8.87
C SER A 123 -8.09 9.48 -9.23
N TYR A 124 -7.84 8.24 -8.80
CA TYR A 124 -8.89 7.22 -8.79
C TYR A 124 -10.03 7.63 -7.84
N TRP A 125 -11.24 7.18 -8.16
CA TRP A 125 -12.41 7.45 -7.35
C TRP A 125 -12.35 6.65 -6.03
N VAL A 126 -12.58 7.34 -4.92
CA VAL A 126 -12.72 6.76 -3.59
C VAL A 126 -14.22 6.58 -3.31
N ARG A 127 -14.71 5.35 -3.41
CA ARG A 127 -16.14 5.05 -3.22
C ARG A 127 -16.44 4.78 -1.75
N ARG A 128 -17.44 5.45 -1.20
CA ARG A 128 -18.03 5.08 0.10
C ARG A 128 -18.95 3.87 -0.08
N ILE A 129 -18.75 2.84 0.73
CA ILE A 129 -19.58 1.62 0.77
C ILE A 129 -19.97 1.31 2.22
N VAL A 130 -21.07 0.59 2.40
CA VAL A 130 -21.54 0.12 3.71
C VAL A 130 -21.79 -1.38 3.60
N ASP A 131 -21.33 -2.13 4.60
CA ASP A 131 -21.64 -3.54 4.79
C ASP A 131 -21.99 -3.82 6.25
N GLU A 132 -22.21 -5.09 6.59
CA GLU A 132 -22.51 -5.55 7.96
C GLU A 132 -21.48 -5.13 9.03
N THR A 133 -20.23 -4.85 8.64
CA THR A 133 -19.14 -4.46 9.54
C THR A 133 -18.96 -2.93 9.64
N GLY A 134 -19.76 -2.17 8.89
CA GLY A 134 -19.84 -0.71 8.96
C GLY A 134 -19.55 0.00 7.63
N MET A 135 -19.18 1.27 7.74
CA MET A 135 -18.84 2.13 6.60
C MET A 135 -17.36 1.99 6.23
N TRP A 136 -17.07 1.88 4.93
CA TRP A 136 -15.74 1.75 4.36
C TRP A 136 -15.55 2.65 3.14
N TYR A 137 -14.29 2.92 2.82
CA TYR A 137 -13.86 3.53 1.57
C TYR A 137 -13.15 2.48 0.72
N LEU A 138 -13.57 2.38 -0.54
CA LEU A 138 -13.07 1.43 -1.51
C LEU A 138 -12.42 2.16 -2.68
N VAL A 139 -11.18 1.81 -2.98
CA VAL A 139 -10.47 2.23 -4.19
C VAL A 139 -10.31 1.04 -5.11
N LYS A 140 -10.53 1.23 -6.41
CA LYS A 140 -10.32 0.21 -7.44
C LYS A 140 -9.35 0.73 -8.50
N VAL A 141 -8.22 0.05 -8.64
CA VAL A 141 -7.19 0.37 -9.63
C VAL A 141 -7.11 -0.78 -10.63
N THR A 142 -7.39 -0.49 -11.90
CA THR A 142 -7.29 -1.46 -13.00
C THR A 142 -6.06 -1.19 -13.83
N SER A 143 -5.02 -2.00 -13.67
CA SER A 143 -3.83 -1.99 -14.52
C SER A 143 -3.17 -3.36 -14.46
N PHE A 144 -3.07 -4.04 -15.60
CA PHE A 144 -2.43 -5.35 -15.65
C PHE A 144 -0.94 -5.27 -15.30
N MET A 145 -0.22 -4.29 -15.87
CA MET A 145 1.22 -4.16 -15.66
C MET A 145 1.56 -3.82 -14.21
N LEU A 146 0.81 -2.90 -13.61
CA LEU A 146 1.02 -2.57 -12.20
C LEU A 146 0.64 -3.77 -11.31
N TYR A 147 -0.47 -4.46 -11.62
CA TYR A 147 -0.84 -5.69 -10.91
C TYR A 147 0.28 -6.74 -10.96
N ASP A 148 0.81 -7.04 -12.15
CA ASP A 148 1.91 -8.00 -12.30
C ASP A 148 3.13 -7.57 -11.50
N PHE A 149 3.45 -6.28 -11.54
CA PHE A 149 4.59 -5.73 -10.82
C PHE A 149 4.44 -5.83 -9.30
N VAL A 150 3.33 -5.37 -8.72
CA VAL A 150 3.17 -5.30 -7.25
C VAL A 150 2.98 -6.67 -6.58
N ASN A 151 2.70 -7.71 -7.36
CA ASN A 151 2.60 -9.08 -6.88
C ASN A 151 3.89 -9.89 -7.05
N ARG A 152 5.00 -9.23 -7.42
CA ARG A 152 6.33 -9.88 -7.42
C ARG A 152 6.80 -10.13 -6.00
N PRO A 153 7.72 -11.10 -5.78
CA PRO A 153 8.33 -11.33 -4.49
C PRO A 153 9.00 -10.06 -3.94
N LEU A 154 9.06 -9.94 -2.61
CA LEU A 154 9.62 -8.77 -1.93
C LEU A 154 11.00 -8.39 -2.47
N ASP A 155 11.88 -9.37 -2.70
CA ASP A 155 13.22 -9.14 -3.24
C ASP A 155 13.25 -8.38 -4.57
N ALA A 156 12.31 -8.65 -5.47
CA ALA A 156 12.19 -7.93 -6.74
C ALA A 156 11.68 -6.49 -6.55
N LEU A 157 10.95 -6.24 -5.45
CA LEU A 157 10.39 -4.93 -5.11
C LEU A 157 11.37 -4.07 -4.28
N ARG A 158 12.33 -4.69 -3.57
CA ARG A 158 13.29 -4.01 -2.68
C ARG A 158 14.00 -2.85 -3.37
N ALA A 159 14.48 -3.03 -4.61
CA ALA A 159 15.22 -2.00 -5.35
C ALA A 159 14.41 -0.70 -5.59
N TYR A 160 13.09 -0.80 -5.62
CA TYR A 160 12.18 0.35 -5.76
C TYR A 160 11.89 0.99 -4.40
N ILE A 161 11.70 0.16 -3.38
CA ILE A 161 11.41 0.59 -2.02
C ILE A 161 12.61 1.28 -1.37
N GLU A 162 13.81 0.69 -1.47
CA GLU A 162 15.03 1.20 -0.84
C GLU A 162 15.47 2.56 -1.40
N ARG A 163 15.05 2.93 -2.61
CA ARG A 163 15.26 4.28 -3.16
C ARG A 163 14.35 5.35 -2.53
N TYR A 164 13.16 4.95 -2.09
CA TYR A 164 12.17 5.84 -1.47
C TYR A 164 11.58 5.20 -0.20
N PRO A 165 12.40 4.88 0.81
CA PRO A 165 11.97 4.03 1.92
C PRO A 165 10.94 4.72 2.81
N LYS A 166 10.91 6.05 2.83
CA LYS A 166 9.90 6.85 3.54
C LYS A 166 8.49 6.55 3.03
N GLY A 167 8.28 6.55 1.72
CA GLY A 167 6.99 6.21 1.09
C GLY A 167 6.49 4.85 1.53
N PHE A 168 7.30 3.79 1.39
CA PHE A 168 6.97 2.45 1.85
C PHE A 168 6.62 2.40 3.33
N LEU A 169 7.46 2.98 4.20
CA LEU A 169 7.19 3.00 5.65
C LEU A 169 5.86 3.69 5.95
N ARG A 170 5.55 4.82 5.29
CA ARG A 170 4.28 5.54 5.45
C ARG A 170 3.08 4.69 5.01
N GLY A 171 3.16 4.04 3.84
CA GLY A 171 2.09 3.17 3.34
C GLY A 171 1.86 1.95 4.23
N PHE A 172 2.94 1.24 4.56
CA PHE A 172 2.90 0.02 5.36
C PHE A 172 2.45 0.27 6.80
N PHE A 173 2.98 1.30 7.48
CA PHE A 173 2.48 1.68 8.80
C PHE A 173 1.04 2.18 8.76
N THR A 174 0.58 2.80 7.67
CA THR A 174 -0.83 3.21 7.59
C THR A 174 -1.77 2.02 7.49
N ALA A 175 -1.40 0.98 6.75
CA ALA A 175 -2.14 -0.27 6.70
C ALA A 175 -2.05 -1.03 8.04
N GLU A 176 -0.85 -1.48 8.40
CA GLU A 176 -0.62 -2.48 9.45
C GLU A 176 -0.24 -1.87 10.81
N GLY A 177 0.22 -0.63 10.79
CA GLY A 177 0.74 0.07 11.95
C GLY A 177 -0.32 0.80 12.76
N ASN A 178 -0.05 0.99 14.04
CA ASN A 178 -0.89 1.76 14.96
C ASN A 178 -0.05 2.52 15.99
N PRO A 179 -0.46 3.74 16.38
CA PRO A 179 0.03 4.37 17.60
C PRO A 179 -0.29 3.50 18.82
N SER A 180 0.75 3.08 19.55
CA SER A 180 0.64 2.36 20.80
C SER A 180 0.66 3.36 21.94
N VAL A 181 -0.51 3.59 22.56
CA VAL A 181 -0.64 4.46 23.73
C VAL A 181 -1.13 3.62 24.89
N SER A 182 -0.42 3.66 26.01
CA SER A 182 -0.84 3.00 27.25
C SER A 182 -0.57 3.86 28.46
N VAL A 183 -1.45 3.75 29.44
CA VAL A 183 -1.26 4.40 30.75
C VAL A 183 -0.86 3.32 31.74
N GLU A 184 0.37 3.42 32.25
CA GLU A 184 0.80 2.67 33.42
C GLU A 184 0.19 3.30 34.67
N ARG A 185 -0.17 2.47 35.64
CA ARG A 185 -0.72 2.90 36.94
C ARG A 185 0.05 2.34 38.13
N THR A 186 0.81 1.25 37.93
CA THR A 186 1.47 0.49 39.00
C THR A 186 2.50 1.33 39.75
N ASN A 187 3.31 2.12 39.05
CA ASN A 187 4.33 2.99 39.63
C ASN A 187 3.92 4.47 39.58
N GLY A 188 2.61 4.72 39.66
CA GLY A 188 2.00 6.02 39.38
C GLY A 188 1.60 6.19 37.91
N PRO A 189 0.77 7.20 37.60
CA PRO A 189 0.29 7.44 36.23
C PRO A 189 1.47 7.81 35.32
N TYR A 190 1.66 7.04 34.24
CA TYR A 190 2.68 7.34 33.22
C TYR A 190 2.14 7.01 31.82
N LEU A 191 2.23 7.96 30.89
CA LEU A 191 1.81 7.78 29.51
C LEU A 191 2.96 7.22 28.68
N HIS A 192 2.84 5.95 28.32
CA HIS A 192 3.71 5.29 27.36
C HIS A 192 3.20 5.54 25.95
N LEU A 193 4.11 5.96 25.08
CA LEU A 193 3.85 6.19 23.68
C LEU A 193 4.89 5.46 22.82
N GLY A 194 4.41 4.76 21.81
CA GLY A 194 5.22 4.17 20.76
C GLY A 194 4.40 3.88 19.52
N LEU A 195 4.99 3.11 18.62
CA LEU A 195 4.33 2.58 17.43
C LEU A 195 4.46 1.07 17.44
N VAL A 196 3.45 0.40 16.88
CA VAL A 196 3.47 -1.04 16.68
C VAL A 196 3.01 -1.33 15.26
N VAL A 197 3.64 -2.30 14.62
CA VAL A 197 3.21 -2.86 13.34
C VAL A 197 3.27 -4.37 13.45
N SER A 198 2.25 -5.06 12.95
CA SER A 198 2.17 -6.51 12.97
C SER A 198 1.88 -7.04 11.59
N ASN A 199 2.44 -8.19 11.23
CA ASN A 199 2.14 -8.89 9.99
C ASN A 199 2.44 -10.38 10.16
N SER A 200 1.82 -11.25 9.36
CA SER A 200 2.12 -12.68 9.35
C SER A 200 3.42 -13.01 8.62
N ASP A 201 3.82 -12.17 7.67
CA ASP A 201 5.10 -12.26 7.01
C ASP A 201 6.20 -11.69 7.92
N TYR A 202 7.15 -12.54 8.31
CA TYR A 202 8.28 -12.13 9.15
C TYR A 202 9.34 -11.36 8.34
N GLU A 203 9.51 -11.70 7.07
CA GLU A 203 10.52 -11.11 6.19
C GLU A 203 10.19 -9.64 5.91
N ILE A 204 8.92 -9.31 5.68
CA ILE A 204 8.50 -7.92 5.51
C ILE A 204 8.74 -7.09 6.77
N LEU A 205 8.57 -7.65 7.97
CA LEU A 205 8.88 -6.96 9.23
C LEU A 205 10.39 -6.79 9.43
N MET A 206 11.20 -7.78 9.04
CA MET A 206 12.66 -7.66 9.04
C MET A 206 13.15 -6.57 8.10
N PHE A 207 12.57 -6.51 6.90
CA PHE A 207 12.85 -5.45 5.93
C PHE A 207 12.41 -4.08 6.47
N THR A 208 11.19 -3.98 6.99
CA THR A 208 10.67 -2.75 7.65
C THR A 208 11.59 -2.28 8.78
N ARG A 209 12.08 -3.21 9.61
CA ARG A 209 13.03 -2.92 10.69
C ARG A 209 14.34 -2.32 10.15
N LYS A 210 14.91 -2.87 9.06
CA LYS A 210 16.10 -2.32 8.39
C LYS A 210 15.84 -0.89 7.90
N LEU A 211 14.71 -0.66 7.23
CA LEU A 211 14.35 0.66 6.72
C LEU A 211 14.21 1.69 7.83
N LEU A 212 13.57 1.35 8.95
CA LEU A 212 13.49 2.23 10.13
C LEU A 212 14.88 2.61 10.65
N SER A 213 15.81 1.65 10.73
CA SER A 213 17.18 1.92 11.19
C SER A 213 17.96 2.85 10.27
N ILE A 214 17.70 2.86 8.96
CA ILE A 214 18.32 3.82 8.01
C ILE A 214 17.94 5.26 8.36
N PHE A 215 16.74 5.49 8.89
CA PHE A 215 16.30 6.81 9.38
C PHE A 215 16.77 7.14 10.80
N GLY A 216 17.65 6.32 11.40
CA GLY A 216 18.16 6.53 12.75
C GLY A 216 17.17 6.15 13.86
N PHE A 217 16.07 5.46 13.53
CA PHE A 217 15.17 4.92 14.54
C PHE A 217 15.73 3.67 15.20
N HIS A 218 15.22 3.34 16.39
CA HIS A 218 15.67 2.20 17.18
C HIS A 218 14.54 1.15 17.33
N PRO A 219 14.17 0.47 16.24
CA PRO A 219 13.13 -0.54 16.26
C PRO A 219 13.53 -1.71 17.17
N GLY A 220 12.57 -2.16 17.98
CA GLY A 220 12.74 -3.30 18.88
C GLY A 220 12.98 -4.62 18.14
N ARG A 221 13.14 -5.69 18.92
CA ARG A 221 13.15 -7.05 18.37
C ARG A 221 11.75 -7.40 17.85
N ILE A 222 11.68 -8.10 16.72
CA ILE A 222 10.44 -8.69 16.24
C ILE A 222 10.08 -9.84 17.18
N ARG A 223 8.83 -9.88 17.65
CA ARG A 223 8.35 -10.87 18.61
C ARG A 223 7.13 -11.57 18.07
N LEU A 224 6.93 -12.82 18.49
CA LEU A 224 5.69 -13.52 18.24
C LEU A 224 4.53 -12.81 18.95
N ASN A 225 3.48 -12.49 18.22
CA ASN A 225 2.29 -11.81 18.73
C ASN A 225 1.09 -12.75 18.78
N MET A 226 0.92 -13.57 17.75
CA MET A 226 -0.14 -14.55 17.64
C MET A 226 0.44 -15.86 17.09
N PRO A 227 0.51 -16.95 17.88
CA PRO A 227 0.90 -18.24 17.34
C PRO A 227 -0.18 -18.78 16.39
N GLU A 228 0.27 -19.52 15.38
CA GLU A 228 -0.60 -20.34 14.52
C GLU A 228 -1.45 -21.30 15.36
N GLY A 229 -2.67 -21.58 14.91
CA GLY A 229 -3.62 -22.45 15.62
C GLY A 229 -4.26 -21.81 16.85
N LYS A 230 -3.85 -20.59 17.25
CA LYS A 230 -4.49 -19.89 18.37
C LYS A 230 -5.94 -19.54 18.04
N LYS A 231 -6.86 -20.04 18.86
CA LYS A 231 -8.27 -19.68 18.80
C LYS A 231 -8.47 -18.27 19.35
N THR A 232 -9.12 -17.41 18.56
CA THR A 232 -9.61 -16.09 18.98
C THR A 232 -11.14 -16.10 18.96
N ASN A 233 -11.77 -15.04 19.46
CA ASN A 233 -13.23 -14.89 19.42
C ASN A 233 -13.79 -14.77 17.99
N LEU A 234 -12.94 -14.54 16.99
CA LEU A 234 -13.33 -14.32 15.59
C LEU A 234 -12.99 -15.51 14.69
N ALA A 235 -11.83 -16.12 14.90
CA ALA A 235 -11.31 -17.20 14.06
C ALA A 235 -10.15 -17.93 14.73
N VAL A 236 -9.73 -19.04 14.14
CA VAL A 236 -8.44 -19.69 14.40
C VAL A 236 -7.37 -19.06 13.52
N ALA A 237 -6.24 -18.68 14.11
CA ALA A 237 -5.11 -18.13 13.37
C ALA A 237 -4.54 -19.17 12.40
N ARG A 238 -4.56 -18.87 11.09
CA ARG A 238 -4.04 -19.76 10.03
C ARG A 238 -2.53 -19.73 9.90
N SER A 239 -1.88 -18.71 10.46
CA SER A 239 -0.43 -18.53 10.44
C SER A 239 -0.01 -17.73 11.68
N SER A 240 1.27 -17.79 12.00
CA SER A 240 1.83 -16.98 13.08
C SER A 240 1.89 -15.51 12.68
N GLY A 241 1.41 -14.63 13.57
CA GLY A 241 1.53 -13.18 13.47
C GLY A 241 2.68 -12.66 14.32
N TRP A 242 3.48 -11.78 13.73
CA TRP A 242 4.65 -11.16 14.33
C TRP A 242 4.40 -9.69 14.63
N LEU A 243 5.13 -9.13 15.58
CA LEU A 243 5.02 -7.73 15.99
C LEU A 243 6.40 -7.08 16.05
N LEU A 244 6.50 -5.93 15.40
CA LEU A 244 7.61 -5.00 15.54
C LEU A 244 7.13 -3.74 16.28
N SER A 245 7.95 -3.24 17.20
CA SER A 245 7.62 -2.04 17.98
C SER A 245 8.71 -0.98 17.86
N LEU A 246 8.27 0.28 17.87
CA LEU A 246 9.11 1.46 18.02
C LEU A 246 8.68 2.17 19.31
N SER A 247 9.29 1.76 20.42
CA SER A 247 8.80 2.05 21.79
C SER A 247 9.43 3.28 22.44
N ARG A 248 10.50 3.83 21.87
CA ARG A 248 11.13 5.04 22.39
C ARG A 248 10.29 6.26 22.02
N PHE A 249 10.08 7.16 22.98
CA PHE A 249 9.36 8.40 22.73
C PHE A 249 10.01 9.24 21.61
N GLY A 250 11.33 9.36 21.63
CA GLY A 250 12.09 10.09 20.60
C GLY A 250 11.88 9.51 19.20
N ASP A 251 11.82 8.19 19.07
CA ASP A 251 11.55 7.53 17.80
C ASP A 251 10.10 7.72 17.35
N ALA A 252 9.12 7.62 18.27
CA ALA A 252 7.71 7.86 17.96
C ALA A 252 7.47 9.30 17.47
N ARG A 253 8.12 10.27 18.14
CA ARG A 253 8.13 11.68 17.74
C ARG A 253 8.78 11.88 16.39
N GLY A 254 9.98 11.33 16.20
CA GLY A 254 10.72 11.42 14.94
C GLY A 254 9.94 10.79 13.79
N PHE A 255 9.32 9.63 14.00
CA PHE A 255 8.44 8.99 13.02
C PHE A 255 7.26 9.91 12.67
N SER A 256 6.59 10.50 13.67
CA SER A 256 5.45 11.40 13.45
C SER A 256 5.78 12.57 12.52
N ASN A 257 7.01 13.09 12.63
CA ASN A 257 7.47 14.27 11.90
C ASN A 257 8.05 13.91 10.52
N THR A 258 8.70 12.75 10.40
CA THR A 258 9.46 12.39 9.20
C THR A 258 8.69 11.49 8.26
N ILE A 259 7.91 10.52 8.76
CA ILE A 259 7.19 9.52 7.98
C ILE A 259 5.67 9.74 8.12
N GLY A 260 5.19 9.69 9.35
CA GLY A 260 3.78 9.85 9.71
C GLY A 260 2.87 8.78 9.13
N PHE A 261 1.57 8.90 9.43
CA PHE A 261 0.52 8.11 8.82
C PHE A 261 -0.19 8.89 7.70
N ALA A 262 -0.70 8.17 6.70
CA ALA A 262 -1.67 8.67 5.73
C ALA A 262 -3.10 8.67 6.30
N ASP A 263 -3.34 7.93 7.38
CA ASP A 263 -4.59 8.00 8.13
C ASP A 263 -4.55 9.19 9.12
N GLY A 264 -5.37 10.21 8.85
CA GLY A 264 -5.44 11.42 9.66
C GLY A 264 -5.84 11.19 11.13
N ASP A 265 -6.64 10.17 11.42
CA ASP A 265 -7.01 9.84 12.81
C ASP A 265 -5.85 9.21 13.57
N LYS A 266 -5.13 8.27 12.94
CA LYS A 266 -3.90 7.69 13.51
C LYS A 266 -2.84 8.77 13.74
N GLN A 267 -2.64 9.66 12.76
CA GLN A 267 -1.69 10.76 12.85
C GLN A 267 -2.07 11.74 13.97
N ARG A 268 -3.33 12.20 14.05
CA ARG A 268 -3.80 13.07 15.14
C ARG A 268 -3.59 12.44 16.50
N LYS A 269 -3.98 11.17 16.66
CA LYS A 269 -3.84 10.46 17.94
C LYS A 269 -2.39 10.40 18.41
N LEU A 270 -1.45 10.12 17.48
CA LEU A 270 -0.02 10.15 17.75
C LEU A 270 0.44 11.54 18.18
N MET A 271 0.10 12.57 17.40
CA MET A 271 0.50 13.96 17.67
C MET A 271 -0.07 14.50 18.98
N GLU A 272 -1.32 14.16 19.33
CA GLU A 272 -1.94 14.56 20.60
C GLU A 272 -1.18 13.94 21.79
N ALA A 273 -0.85 12.65 21.73
CA ALA A 273 -0.08 11.98 22.76
C ALA A 273 1.32 12.61 22.92
N ILE A 274 2.00 12.90 21.80
CA ILE A 274 3.29 13.62 21.80
C ILE A 274 3.14 14.98 22.49
N SER A 275 2.12 15.75 22.11
CA SER A 275 1.89 17.09 22.64
C SER A 275 1.69 17.09 24.16
N TYR A 276 0.94 16.13 24.71
CA TYR A 276 0.78 16.04 26.16
C TYR A 276 2.10 15.71 26.87
N ILE A 277 2.87 14.77 26.33
CA ILE A 277 4.17 14.39 26.92
C ILE A 277 5.14 15.57 26.89
N GLU A 278 5.21 16.31 25.78
CA GLU A 278 6.09 17.49 25.66
C GLU A 278 5.67 18.63 26.60
N LYS A 279 4.36 18.89 26.76
CA LYS A 279 3.87 20.03 27.54
C LYS A 279 3.98 19.82 29.05
N CYS A 280 3.66 18.63 29.55
CA CYS A 280 3.52 18.41 30.99
C CYS A 280 4.28 17.18 31.52
N GLY A 281 5.08 16.53 30.67
CA GLY A 281 5.79 15.30 31.00
C GLY A 281 4.88 14.08 31.05
N ALA A 282 5.45 12.89 30.85
CA ALA A 282 4.69 11.64 30.71
C ALA A 282 3.79 11.31 31.91
N LYS A 283 4.14 11.73 33.13
CA LYS A 283 3.33 11.51 34.32
C LYS A 283 2.00 12.29 34.28
N ARG A 284 2.06 13.61 34.08
CA ARG A 284 0.85 14.44 33.97
C ARG A 284 0.10 14.18 32.66
N ALA A 285 0.81 13.83 31.60
CA ALA A 285 0.22 13.47 30.32
C ALA A 285 -0.73 12.27 30.43
N ALA A 286 -0.48 11.32 31.32
CA ALA A 286 -1.41 10.21 31.57
C ALA A 286 -2.76 10.71 32.08
N THR A 287 -2.76 11.64 33.03
CA THR A 287 -3.98 12.26 33.55
C THR A 287 -4.71 13.02 32.45
N GLU A 288 -4.01 13.88 31.70
CA GLU A 288 -4.59 14.62 30.58
C GLU A 288 -5.18 13.69 29.51
N TRP A 289 -4.46 12.63 29.14
CA TRP A 289 -4.92 11.63 28.18
C TRP A 289 -6.25 11.02 28.61
N THR A 290 -6.38 10.61 29.88
CA THR A 290 -7.60 9.98 30.40
C THR A 290 -8.80 10.94 30.52
N LYS A 291 -8.58 12.26 30.50
CA LYS A 291 -9.69 13.23 30.42
C LYS A 291 -10.39 13.14 29.07
N TYR A 292 -9.62 13.08 27.98
CA TYR A 292 -10.13 13.13 26.61
C TYR A 292 -10.28 11.77 25.94
N TYR A 293 -9.61 10.74 26.43
CA TYR A 293 -9.65 9.38 25.90
C TYR A 293 -10.17 8.40 26.94
N GLN A 294 -10.92 7.41 26.49
CA GLN A 294 -11.36 6.28 27.30
C GLN A 294 -10.91 4.97 26.66
N LYS A 295 -10.64 3.97 27.50
CA LYS A 295 -10.25 2.64 27.05
C LYS A 295 -11.50 1.83 26.72
N GLN A 296 -11.63 1.40 25.47
CA GLN A 296 -12.66 0.47 25.00
C GLN A 296 -11.98 -0.82 24.57
N GLY A 297 -12.08 -1.86 25.41
CA GLY A 297 -11.29 -3.09 25.25
C GLY A 297 -9.78 -2.81 25.26
N LYS A 298 -9.11 -3.12 24.14
CA LYS A 298 -7.67 -2.89 23.97
C LYS A 298 -7.32 -1.51 23.38
N LYS A 299 -8.30 -0.70 22.98
CA LYS A 299 -8.06 0.56 22.24
C LYS A 299 -8.44 1.78 23.07
N TRP A 300 -7.64 2.83 22.99
CA TRP A 300 -8.03 4.17 23.45
C TRP A 300 -8.83 4.89 22.36
N VAL A 301 -10.04 5.30 22.70
CA VAL A 301 -10.97 6.02 21.83
C VAL A 301 -11.24 7.39 22.43
N LYS A 302 -11.24 8.43 21.60
CA LYS A 302 -11.52 9.79 22.05
C LYS A 302 -12.97 9.87 22.52
N LYS A 303 -13.20 10.45 23.71
CA LYS A 303 -14.54 10.68 24.23
C LYS A 303 -15.24 11.67 23.29
N ARG A 304 -16.50 11.40 22.94
CA ARG A 304 -17.33 12.41 22.26
C ARG A 304 -17.44 13.60 23.21
N LYS A 305 -17.23 14.83 22.72
CA LYS A 305 -17.64 16.00 23.48
C LYS A 305 -19.14 15.84 23.71
N THR A 306 -19.58 15.75 24.96
CA THR A 306 -21.00 15.96 25.27
C THR A 306 -21.35 17.33 24.68
N PRO A 307 -22.43 17.47 23.88
CA PRO A 307 -22.95 18.79 23.60
C PRO A 307 -23.13 19.47 24.94
N ILE A 308 -22.57 20.67 25.10
CA ILE A 308 -22.92 21.51 26.23
C ILE A 308 -24.42 21.74 26.04
N SER A 309 -25.24 21.16 26.92
CA SER A 309 -26.64 21.52 27.03
C SER A 309 -26.66 23.01 27.37
N SER A 310 -26.93 23.83 26.35
CA SER A 310 -27.39 25.21 26.48
C SER A 310 -28.72 25.24 27.21
#